data_AF-A0A7T8GTG1-F1
#
_entry.id   AF-A0A7T8GTG1-F1
#
_cell.length_a   1.000
_cell.length_b   1.000
_cell.length_c   1.000
_cell.angle_alpha   90.00
_cell.angle_beta   90.00
_cell.angle_gamma   90.00
#
_symmetry.space_group_name_H-M   'P 1'
#
loop_
_entity.id
_entity.type
_entity.pdbx_description
1 polymer ?
#
loop_
_entity_poly.entity_id
_entity_poly.type
_entity_poly.pdbx_seq_one_letter_code
_entity_poly.pdbx_strand_id
1 'polypeptide(L)'
;MKPSARIIFIIEKLKDTDKIPNNLQKEIDTHGDILQVDFIDSYYNLTLKTVASLRFAWLYNECGKTPPEFIMTMDDDVFLNVPPFFKLLNGLSKDCPHPLFGGRFQYKSNCKQVGSTQLYAFKWRIPSLYPRIPYNNVI
;
A
#
# COMPACT_ATOMS: atom_id res chain seq x y z
N MET A 1 12.28 -18.01 14.82
CA MET A 1 11.48 -16.84 15.21
C MET A 1 10.04 -17.10 14.74
N LYS A 2 9.02 -16.90 15.58
CA LYS A 2 7.63 -17.08 15.11
C LYS A 2 7.28 -15.92 14.16
N PRO A 3 6.71 -16.19 12.98
CA PRO A 3 6.25 -15.11 12.12
C PRO A 3 5.22 -14.24 12.84
N SER A 4 5.39 -12.93 12.78
CA SER A 4 4.46 -11.93 13.31
C SER A 4 4.12 -10.95 12.21
N ALA A 5 2.84 -10.69 12.01
CA ALA A 5 2.37 -9.64 11.11
C ALA A 5 1.60 -8.58 11.90
N ARG A 6 1.61 -7.36 11.38
CA ARG A 6 0.75 -6.28 11.83
C ARG A 6 -0.03 -5.77 10.61
N ILE A 7 -1.34 -5.70 10.75
CA ILE A 7 -2.24 -5.14 9.75
C ILE A 7 -2.44 -3.67 10.12
N ILE A 8 -2.45 -2.79 9.12
CA ILE A 8 -2.70 -1.36 9.28
C ILE A 8 -3.66 -0.92 8.18
N PHE A 9 -4.77 -0.28 8.55
CA PHE A 9 -5.74 0.29 7.62
C PHE A 9 -5.41 1.75 7.35
N ILE A 10 -5.29 2.12 6.08
CA ILE A 10 -4.95 3.49 5.68
C ILE A 10 -6.20 4.18 5.14
N ILE A 11 -6.61 5.27 5.77
CA ILE A 11 -7.82 6.03 5.42
C ILE A 11 -7.53 7.53 5.30
N GLU A 12 -8.40 8.24 4.59
CA GLU A 12 -8.40 9.71 4.59
C GLU A 12 -8.63 10.27 5.98
N LYS A 13 -7.87 11.32 6.32
CA LYS A 13 -8.13 12.15 7.49
C LYS A 13 -9.30 13.09 7.19
N LEU A 14 -10.34 13.03 8.02
CA LEU A 14 -11.50 13.91 7.93
C LEU A 14 -11.09 15.37 8.20
N LYS A 15 -11.40 16.28 7.26
CA LYS A 15 -10.97 17.69 7.30
C LYS A 15 -11.94 18.65 8.01
N ASP A 16 -13.24 18.36 7.96
CA ASP A 16 -14.32 19.32 8.29
C ASP A 16 -15.36 18.81 9.29
N THR A 17 -14.99 17.86 10.14
CA THR A 17 -15.82 17.50 11.30
C THR A 17 -15.00 17.70 12.56
N ASP A 18 -15.40 18.67 13.39
CA ASP A 18 -14.89 18.85 14.76
C ASP A 18 -15.06 17.59 15.63
N LYS A 19 -15.68 16.53 15.10
CA LYS A 19 -15.86 15.22 15.72
C LYS A 19 -15.66 14.10 14.70
N ILE A 20 -14.62 13.29 14.93
CA ILE A 20 -14.49 11.96 14.32
C ILE A 20 -15.81 11.20 14.58
N PRO A 21 -16.43 10.55 13.56
CA PRO A 21 -17.64 9.77 13.75
C PRO A 21 -17.45 8.77 14.89
N ASN A 22 -18.43 8.67 15.80
CA ASN A 22 -18.32 7.82 17.00
C ASN A 22 -17.93 6.37 16.67
N ASN A 23 -18.36 5.84 15.51
CA ASN A 23 -18.02 4.49 15.08
C ASN A 23 -16.54 4.37 14.74
N LEU A 24 -15.98 5.34 14.02
CA LEU A 24 -14.55 5.39 13.68
C LEU A 24 -13.70 5.58 14.94
N GLN A 25 -14.14 6.43 15.88
CA GLN A 25 -13.43 6.59 17.15
C GLN A 25 -13.40 5.27 17.94
N LYS A 26 -14.53 4.57 18.03
CA LYS A 26 -14.60 3.25 18.68
C LYS A 26 -13.70 2.23 18.00
N GLU A 27 -13.63 2.22 16.68
CA GLU A 27 -12.75 1.33 15.91
C GLU A 27 -11.28 1.61 16.22
N ILE A 28 -10.88 2.89 16.21
CA ILE A 28 -9.53 3.34 16.59
C ILE A 28 -9.19 2.90 18.02
N ASP A 29 -10.09 3.15 18.98
CA ASP A 29 -9.87 2.84 20.38
C ASP A 29 -9.80 1.32 20.64
N THR A 30 -10.52 0.52 19.84
CA THR A 30 -10.59 -0.93 20.00
C THR A 30 -9.39 -1.64 19.37
N HIS A 31 -8.96 -1.23 18.18
CA HIS A 31 -7.97 -1.96 17.39
C HIS A 31 -6.60 -1.27 17.30
N GLY A 32 -6.56 0.07 17.31
CA GLY A 32 -5.31 0.83 17.27
C GLY A 32 -4.47 0.62 16.00
N ASP A 33 -5.11 0.21 14.90
CA ASP A 33 -4.48 -0.18 13.64
C ASP A 33 -4.86 0.72 12.45
N ILE A 34 -5.42 1.90 12.71
CA ILE A 34 -5.79 2.89 11.69
C ILE A 34 -4.69 3.95 11.54
N LEU A 35 -4.23 4.15 10.30
CA LEU A 35 -3.36 5.23 9.88
C LEU A 35 -4.18 6.24 9.06
N GLN A 36 -4.46 7.40 9.66
CA GLN A 36 -5.11 8.51 8.96
C GLN A 36 -4.08 9.37 8.23
N VAL A 37 -4.31 9.63 6.95
CA VAL A 37 -3.40 10.42 6.11
C VAL A 37 -4.17 11.55 5.45
N ASP A 38 -3.56 12.73 5.35
CA ASP A 38 -4.17 13.91 4.73
C ASP A 38 -4.14 13.81 3.19
N PHE A 39 -5.10 13.05 2.64
CA PHE A 39 -5.37 12.93 1.22
C PHE A 39 -6.85 12.60 1.00
N ILE A 40 -7.40 12.91 -0.17
CA ILE A 40 -8.77 12.54 -0.52
C ILE A 40 -8.81 11.06 -0.92
N ASP A 41 -9.56 10.23 -0.19
CA ASP A 41 -9.66 8.81 -0.51
C ASP A 41 -10.49 8.61 -1.78
N SER A 42 -9.78 8.33 -2.88
CA SER A 42 -10.37 8.13 -4.19
C SER A 42 -9.45 7.23 -5.01
N TYR A 43 -10.02 6.55 -6.01
CA TYR A 43 -9.26 5.73 -6.94
C TYR A 43 -8.06 6.47 -7.57
N TYR A 44 -8.21 7.76 -7.85
CA TYR A 44 -7.13 8.58 -8.41
C TYR A 44 -5.94 8.74 -7.46
N ASN A 45 -6.20 8.74 -6.14
CA ASN A 45 -5.21 8.99 -5.10
C ASN A 45 -4.65 7.72 -4.44
N LEU A 46 -4.94 6.52 -4.95
CA LEU A 46 -4.40 5.27 -4.40
C LEU A 46 -2.86 5.21 -4.38
N THR A 47 -2.21 5.94 -5.29
CA THR A 47 -0.75 6.12 -5.24
C THR A 47 -0.30 6.76 -3.92
N LEU A 48 -1.03 7.77 -3.43
CA LEU A 48 -0.71 8.43 -2.16
C LEU A 48 -0.87 7.47 -0.98
N LYS A 49 -1.87 6.58 -1.01
CA LYS A 49 -2.04 5.50 -0.03
C LYS A 49 -0.83 4.56 0.00
N THR A 50 -0.29 4.20 -1.17
CA THR A 50 0.93 3.38 -1.29
C THR A 50 2.18 4.12 -0.79
N VAL A 51 2.35 5.39 -1.12
CA VAL A 51 3.47 6.19 -0.61
C VAL A 51 3.39 6.33 0.91
N ALA A 52 2.19 6.51 1.45
CA ALA A 52 1.97 6.60 2.89
C ALA A 52 2.33 5.29 3.62
N SER A 53 2.01 4.12 3.05
CA SER A 53 2.37 2.83 3.65
C SER A 53 3.89 2.64 3.75
N LEU A 54 4.62 2.99 2.68
CA LEU A 54 6.08 2.94 2.65
C LEU A 54 6.70 3.92 3.65
N ARG A 55 6.17 5.15 3.72
CA ARG A 55 6.63 6.16 4.69
C ARG A 55 6.39 5.71 6.13
N PHE A 56 5.23 5.11 6.42
CA PHE A 56 4.93 4.59 7.74
C PHE A 56 5.89 3.46 8.14
N ALA A 57 6.16 2.52 7.23
CA ALA A 57 7.11 1.44 7.49
C ALA A 57 8.54 1.95 7.73
N TRP A 58 8.96 2.99 6.98
CA TRP A 58 10.25 3.65 7.19
C TRP A 58 10.34 4.31 8.58
N LEU A 59 9.33 5.10 8.95
CA LEU A 59 9.29 5.78 10.25
C LEU A 59 9.26 4.81 11.43
N TYR A 60 8.81 3.57 11.24
CA TYR A 60 8.85 2.54 12.26
C TYR A 60 10.29 2.28 12.75
N ASN A 61 11.26 2.30 11.84
CA ASN A 61 12.69 2.20 12.16
C ASN A 61 13.18 3.42 12.98
N GLU A 62 12.78 4.62 12.55
CA GLU A 62 13.18 5.89 13.19
C GLU A 62 12.63 6.04 14.63
N CYS A 63 11.52 5.38 14.95
CA CYS A 63 10.98 5.35 16.32
C CYS A 63 11.65 4.31 17.24
N GLY A 64 12.82 3.78 16.87
CA GLY A 64 13.55 2.78 17.67
C GLY A 64 12.86 1.41 17.74
N LYS A 65 11.93 1.13 16.82
CA LYS A 65 11.27 -0.17 16.70
C LYS A 65 11.95 -0.97 15.59
N THR A 66 11.90 -2.30 15.70
CA THR A 66 12.43 -3.18 14.66
C THR A 66 11.69 -2.93 13.34
N PRO A 67 12.40 -2.60 12.24
CA PRO A 67 11.76 -2.41 10.95
C PRO A 67 11.13 -3.72 10.47
N PRO A 68 10.02 -3.66 9.72
CA PRO A 68 9.43 -4.86 9.14
C PRO A 68 10.36 -5.45 8.07
N GLU A 69 10.54 -6.78 8.08
CA GLU A 69 11.30 -7.50 7.05
C GLU A 69 10.61 -7.46 5.68
N PHE A 70 9.28 -7.43 5.69
CA PHE A 70 8.45 -7.39 4.49
C PHE A 70 7.31 -6.38 4.68
N ILE A 71 6.97 -5.68 3.60
CA ILE A 71 5.79 -4.81 3.52
C ILE A 71 4.89 -5.37 2.43
N MET A 72 3.62 -5.54 2.75
CA MET A 72 2.60 -5.97 1.78
C MET A 72 1.47 -4.95 1.79
N THR A 73 1.10 -4.46 0.62
CA THR A 73 -0.11 -3.67 0.41
C THR A 73 -1.15 -4.54 -0.28
N MET A 74 -2.39 -4.49 0.19
CA MET A 74 -3.51 -5.18 -0.41
C MET A 74 -4.79 -4.37 -0.23
N ASP A 75 -5.78 -4.64 -1.08
CA ASP A 75 -7.12 -4.07 -0.94
C ASP A 75 -7.88 -4.80 0.18
N ASP A 76 -8.98 -4.23 0.65
CA ASP A 76 -9.86 -4.82 1.66
C ASP A 76 -10.81 -5.90 1.09
N ASP A 77 -10.87 -6.01 -0.23
CA ASP A 77 -11.69 -6.98 -0.97
C ASP A 77 -10.90 -8.19 -1.50
N VAL A 78 -9.68 -8.41 -0.99
CA VAL A 78 -8.86 -9.58 -1.35
C VAL A 78 -8.65 -10.55 -0.18
N PHE A 79 -8.50 -11.83 -0.51
CA PHE A 79 -8.21 -12.89 0.45
C PHE A 79 -6.73 -13.27 0.44
N LEU A 80 -6.12 -13.37 1.62
CA LEU A 80 -4.76 -13.90 1.80
C LEU A 80 -4.79 -15.27 2.48
N ASN A 81 -4.21 -16.28 1.83
CA ASN A 81 -3.96 -17.57 2.46
C ASN A 81 -2.71 -17.49 3.35
N VAL A 82 -2.93 -17.20 4.64
CA VAL A 82 -1.88 -16.83 5.60
C VAL A 82 -0.81 -17.91 5.81
N PRO A 83 -1.13 -19.19 6.10
CA PRO A 83 -0.08 -20.19 6.42
C PRO A 83 0.90 -20.47 5.27
N PRO A 84 0.46 -20.71 4.01
CA PRO A 84 1.36 -20.85 2.87
C PRO A 84 2.15 -19.57 2.59
N PHE A 85 1.54 -18.40 2.76
CA PHE A 85 2.21 -17.13 2.55
C PHE A 85 3.39 -16.95 3.52
N PHE A 86 3.22 -17.23 4.80
CA PHE A 86 4.33 -17.19 5.75
C PHE A 86 5.40 -18.25 5.48
N LYS A 87 5.01 -19.45 5.01
CA LYS A 87 5.98 -20.47 4.60
C LYS A 87 6.82 -19.98 3.41
N LEU A 88 6.20 -19.30 2.44
CA LEU A 88 6.91 -18.67 1.33
C LEU A 88 7.90 -17.62 1.85
N LEU A 89 7.44 -16.66 2.67
CA LEU A 89 8.30 -15.57 3.16
C LEU A 89 9.53 -16.09 3.94
N ASN A 90 9.34 -17.12 4.78
CA ASN A 90 10.44 -17.72 5.54
C ASN A 90 11.45 -18.49 4.67
N GLY A 91 11.05 -18.91 3.48
CA GLY A 91 11.91 -19.63 2.53
C GLY A 91 12.72 -18.70 1.61
N LEU A 92 12.47 -17.39 1.63
CA LEU A 92 13.18 -16.44 0.79
C LEU A 92 14.58 -16.17 1.36
N SER A 93 15.58 -16.15 0.48
CA SER A 93 16.93 -15.77 0.86
C SER A 93 16.96 -14.32 1.31
N LYS A 94 17.59 -14.07 2.46
CA LYS A 94 17.83 -12.71 2.97
C LYS A 94 19.09 -12.09 2.38
N ASP A 95 19.89 -12.88 1.67
CA ASP A 95 21.16 -12.47 1.06
C ASP A 95 20.98 -11.98 -0.39
N CYS A 96 19.84 -11.37 -0.70
CA CYS A 96 19.61 -10.77 -2.01
C CYS A 96 20.24 -9.36 -2.05
N PRO A 97 21.14 -9.08 -3.01
CA PRO A 97 21.74 -7.74 -3.15
C PRO A 97 20.75 -6.68 -3.67
N HIS A 98 19.54 -7.10 -4.08
CA HIS A 98 18.50 -6.23 -4.62
C HIS A 98 17.23 -6.32 -3.76
N PRO A 99 16.42 -5.25 -3.70
CA PRO A 99 15.12 -5.30 -3.03
C PRO A 99 14.21 -6.34 -3.66
N LEU A 100 13.57 -7.16 -2.84
CA LEU A 100 12.61 -8.14 -3.30
C LEU A 100 11.25 -7.48 -3.57
N PHE A 101 10.75 -7.63 -4.79
CA PHE A 101 9.38 -7.28 -5.15
C PHE A 101 8.60 -8.53 -5.53
N GLY A 102 7.40 -8.68 -4.98
CA GLY A 102 6.52 -9.83 -5.23
C GLY A 102 5.13 -9.40 -5.64
N GLY A 103 4.52 -10.15 -6.55
CA GLY A 103 3.15 -9.89 -7.01
C GLY A 103 2.90 -10.43 -8.41
N ARG A 104 1.74 -10.06 -8.96
CA ARG A 104 1.40 -10.36 -10.35
C ARG A 104 1.93 -9.25 -11.26
N PHE A 105 3.08 -9.48 -11.86
CA PHE A 105 3.64 -8.57 -12.86
C PHE A 105 2.94 -8.75 -14.21
N GLN A 106 2.57 -7.64 -14.84
CA GLN A 106 2.05 -7.63 -16.20
C GLN A 106 3.12 -7.07 -17.14
N TYR A 107 3.45 -7.84 -18.17
CA TYR A 107 4.40 -7.45 -19.20
C TYR A 107 3.66 -7.08 -20.49
N LYS A 108 4.13 -6.04 -21.21
CA LYS A 108 3.54 -5.55 -22.48
C LYS A 108 2.04 -5.25 -22.39
N SER A 109 1.55 -4.83 -21.23
CA SER A 109 0.18 -4.36 -21.07
C SER A 109 -0.05 -3.08 -21.87
N ASN A 110 -1.22 -2.97 -22.50
CA ASN A 110 -1.63 -1.78 -23.23
C ASN A 110 -2.00 -0.66 -22.25
N CYS A 111 -0.98 0.04 -21.76
CA CYS A 111 -1.11 1.19 -20.88
C CYS A 111 -1.75 2.37 -21.65
N LYS A 112 -3.05 2.58 -21.49
CA LYS A 112 -3.74 3.74 -22.07
C LYS A 112 -3.49 4.97 -21.18
N GLN A 113 -2.46 5.75 -21.52
CA GLN A 113 -2.31 7.10 -20.98
C GLN A 113 -3.35 8.01 -21.63
N VAL A 114 -4.23 8.56 -20.81
CA VAL A 114 -5.26 9.52 -21.26
C VAL A 114 -4.89 10.89 -20.71
N GLY A 115 -5.00 11.93 -21.54
CA GLY A 115 -4.70 13.33 -21.16
C GLY A 115 -5.63 13.88 -20.07
N SER A 116 -5.20 14.93 -19.36
CA SER A 116 -5.83 15.49 -18.14
C SER A 116 -7.31 15.91 -18.27
N THR A 117 -7.87 15.93 -19.49
CA THR A 117 -9.19 16.50 -19.79
C THR A 117 -10.38 15.54 -19.72
N GLN A 118 -10.16 14.22 -19.55
CA GLN A 118 -11.27 13.28 -19.36
C GLN A 118 -11.63 13.16 -17.87
N LEU A 119 -12.73 13.82 -17.50
CA LEU A 119 -13.31 13.96 -16.16
C LEU A 119 -13.88 12.65 -15.55
N TYR A 120 -13.76 11.51 -16.23
CA TYR A 120 -14.27 10.21 -15.74
C TYR A 120 -13.10 9.26 -15.46
N ALA A 121 -12.86 9.04 -14.16
CA ALA A 121 -11.78 8.25 -13.59
C ALA A 121 -12.01 6.74 -13.79
N PHE A 122 -11.51 6.17 -14.88
CA PHE A 122 -11.44 4.71 -15.01
C PHE A 122 -10.37 4.13 -14.07
N LYS A 123 -10.71 3.06 -13.33
CA LYS A 123 -9.82 2.29 -12.42
C LYS A 123 -8.46 1.93 -13.04
N TRP A 124 -8.38 1.83 -14.37
CA TRP A 124 -7.23 1.34 -15.11
C TRP A 124 -6.46 2.43 -15.89
N ARG A 125 -6.74 3.71 -15.62
CA ARG A 125 -6.05 4.82 -16.29
C ARG A 125 -4.70 5.10 -15.64
N ILE A 126 -3.69 5.34 -16.47
CA ILE A 126 -2.37 5.80 -16.03
C ILE A 126 -2.27 7.31 -16.31
N PRO A 127 -2.11 8.17 -15.28
CA PRO A 127 -1.87 9.60 -15.48
C PRO A 127 -0.66 9.85 -16.38
N SER A 128 -0.70 10.91 -17.20
CA SER A 128 0.43 11.32 -18.05
C SER A 128 1.68 11.73 -17.26
N LEU A 129 1.55 11.90 -15.95
CA LEU A 129 2.66 12.14 -15.02
C LEU A 129 3.60 10.93 -14.89
N TYR A 130 3.11 9.71 -15.17
CA TYR A 130 3.95 8.51 -15.10
C TYR A 130 4.77 8.32 -16.38
N PRO A 131 6.07 8.01 -16.26
CA PRO A 131 6.94 7.86 -17.40
C PRO A 131 6.53 6.66 -18.27
N ARG A 132 6.63 6.80 -19.60
CA ARG A 132 6.45 5.70 -20.57
C ARG A 132 7.68 4.81 -20.67
N ILE A 133 8.33 4.51 -19.54
CA ILE A 133 9.49 3.61 -19.56
C ILE A 133 8.93 2.18 -19.59
N PRO A 134 9.22 1.38 -20.63
CA PRO A 134 8.93 -0.03 -20.56
C PRO A 134 9.72 -0.62 -19.40
N TYR A 135 9.06 -1.34 -18.49
CA TYR A 135 9.68 -2.07 -17.38
C TYR A 135 10.50 -3.27 -17.91
N ASN A 136 11.45 -3.01 -18.80
CA ASN A 136 12.30 -4.03 -19.41
C ASN A 136 13.42 -4.47 -18.46
N ASN A 137 13.69 -3.70 -17.40
CA ASN A 137 14.86 -3.88 -16.53
C ASN A 137 14.52 -3.90 -15.03
N VAL A 138 13.29 -4.26 -14.64
CA VAL A 138 12.95 -4.49 -13.23
C VAL A 138 12.94 -6.00 -13.01
N ILE A 139 14.12 -6.57 -12.76
CA ILE A 139 14.33 -7.94 -12.25
C ILE A 139 15.35 -7.83 -11.12
#